data_AF-A0ABD5SP02-F1
#
_entry.id   AF-A0ABD5SP02-F1
#
_cell.length_a   1.000
_cell.length_b   1.000
_cell.length_c   1.000
_cell.angle_alpha   90.00
_cell.angle_beta   90.00
_cell.angle_gamma   90.00
#
_symmetry.space_group_name_H-M   'P 1'
#
loop_
_entity.id
_entity.type
_entity.pdbx_description
1 polymer ?
#
loop_
_entity_poly.entity_id
_entity_poly.type
_entity_poly.pdbx_seq_one_letter_code
_entity_poly.pdbx_strand_id
1 'polypeptide(L)'
;MDLLTHLFLPITVAYVVRPALFPSPSYLLLAGFAVLPDIDKLLGLQGALHSIITLGLLGGIVFVAERWHRDDSTYAIVIITLLFSHLLLDFLNGGPVTFLYPLSNVGFGLTYPTELVLGDTVGTTGVRNPAPAVATDAPNRSRAAYPLVNGYGVLSGLTFLIIYARGSLSERLSVRGPDRET
;
A
#
# COMPACT_ATOMS: atom_id res chain seq x y z
N MET A 1 -0.32 -7.20 -6.54
CA MET A 1 0.95 -7.37 -5.78
C MET A 1 0.81 -8.54 -4.80
N ASP A 2 1.79 -8.87 -3.96
CA ASP A 2 1.60 -9.84 -2.86
C ASP A 2 1.16 -9.15 -1.56
N LEU A 3 0.69 -9.94 -0.59
CA LEU A 3 0.17 -9.45 0.69
C LEU A 3 1.21 -8.63 1.47
N LEU A 4 2.47 -9.08 1.51
CA LEU A 4 3.51 -8.39 2.29
C LEU A 4 3.85 -7.04 1.71
N THR A 5 3.85 -6.90 0.37
CA THR A 5 4.08 -5.60 -0.27
C THR A 5 2.98 -4.60 0.12
N HIS A 6 1.71 -5.01 0.08
CA HIS A 6 0.59 -4.15 0.50
C HIS A 6 0.63 -3.79 1.99
N LEU A 7 1.15 -4.69 2.83
CA LEU A 7 1.27 -4.45 4.26
C LEU A 7 2.42 -3.48 4.59
N PHE A 8 3.64 -3.81 4.14
CA PHE A 8 4.85 -3.15 4.62
C PHE A 8 5.20 -1.88 3.86
N LEU A 9 4.93 -1.79 2.56
CA LEU A 9 5.31 -0.60 1.80
C LEU A 9 4.54 0.64 2.27
N PRO A 10 3.20 0.64 2.42
CA PRO A 10 2.46 1.82 2.86
C PRO A 10 2.78 2.22 4.29
N ILE A 11 2.89 1.26 5.21
CA ILE A 11 3.21 1.57 6.61
C ILE A 11 4.63 2.13 6.75
N THR A 12 5.58 1.68 5.91
CA THR A 12 6.93 2.25 5.85
C THR A 12 6.86 3.72 5.45
N VAL A 13 6.13 4.04 4.39
CA VAL A 13 5.97 5.43 3.93
C VAL A 13 5.30 6.28 5.02
N ALA A 14 4.21 5.80 5.61
CA ALA A 14 3.52 6.51 6.69
C ALA A 14 4.45 6.78 7.89
N TYR A 15 5.22 5.77 8.32
CA TYR A 15 6.17 5.87 9.43
C TYR A 15 7.30 6.86 9.13
N VAL A 16 7.86 6.84 7.92
CA VAL A 16 8.96 7.74 7.53
C VAL A 16 8.48 9.19 7.39
N VAL A 17 7.32 9.41 6.78
CA VAL A 17 6.82 10.76 6.51
C VAL A 17 6.25 11.41 7.77
N ARG A 18 5.62 10.61 8.65
CA ARG A 18 4.96 11.10 9.88
C ARG A 18 5.26 10.20 11.08
N PRO A 19 6.53 10.11 11.54
CA PRO A 19 6.90 9.22 12.64
C PRO A 19 6.18 9.55 13.96
N ALA A 20 5.83 10.82 14.18
CA ALA A 20 5.06 11.27 15.35
C ALA A 20 3.67 10.63 15.48
N LEU A 21 3.13 10.05 14.40
CA LEU A 21 1.86 9.32 14.43
C LEU A 21 1.99 7.89 14.96
N PHE A 22 3.21 7.45 15.28
CA PHE A 22 3.52 6.10 15.77
C PHE A 22 4.24 6.15 17.13
N PRO A 23 3.60 6.71 18.18
CA PRO A 23 4.21 6.86 19.50
C PRO A 23 4.47 5.53 20.20
N SER A 24 3.79 4.45 19.79
CA SER A 24 4.05 3.12 20.32
C SER A 24 3.99 2.04 19.24
N PRO A 25 4.68 0.89 19.43
CA PRO A 25 4.71 -0.19 18.45
C PRO A 25 3.33 -0.75 18.09
N SER A 26 2.36 -0.65 19.00
CA SER A 26 0.97 -1.08 18.75
C SER A 26 0.29 -0.36 17.59
N TYR A 27 0.75 0.84 17.21
CA TYR A 27 0.20 1.61 16.10
C TYR A 27 0.56 0.96 14.75
N LEU A 28 1.55 0.07 14.72
CA LEU A 28 1.84 -0.75 13.55
C LEU A 28 0.71 -1.73 13.21
N LEU A 29 -0.19 -2.03 14.16
CA LEU A 29 -1.39 -2.81 13.88
C LEU A 29 -2.32 -2.12 12.87
N LEU A 30 -2.22 -0.79 12.72
CA LEU A 30 -2.94 -0.05 11.70
C LEU A 30 -2.56 -0.52 10.29
N ALA A 31 -1.37 -1.10 10.08
CA ALA A 31 -0.97 -1.68 8.80
C ALA A 31 -1.97 -2.74 8.30
N GLY A 32 -2.71 -3.40 9.19
CA GLY A 32 -3.79 -4.33 8.81
C GLY A 32 -4.86 -3.69 7.92
N PHE A 33 -5.10 -2.38 8.04
CA PHE A 33 -6.02 -1.67 7.14
C PHE A 33 -5.50 -1.60 5.70
N ALA A 34 -4.18 -1.65 5.49
CA ALA A 34 -3.60 -1.66 4.16
C ALA A 34 -3.92 -2.94 3.38
N VAL A 35 -4.25 -4.05 4.06
CA VAL A 35 -4.62 -5.32 3.42
C VAL A 35 -6.10 -5.64 3.53
N LEU A 36 -6.89 -4.76 4.18
CA LEU A 36 -8.33 -4.94 4.32
C LEU A 36 -9.05 -5.13 2.97
N PRO A 37 -8.68 -4.42 1.88
CA PRO A 37 -9.34 -4.62 0.60
C PRO A 37 -9.25 -6.04 0.06
N ASP A 38 -8.15 -6.76 0.32
CA ASP A 38 -7.96 -8.15 -0.11
C ASP A 38 -8.94 -9.14 0.52
N ILE A 39 -9.69 -8.75 1.58
CA ILE A 39 -10.74 -9.60 2.15
C ILE A 39 -11.84 -9.90 1.12
N ASP A 40 -12.09 -9.01 0.16
CA ASP A 40 -13.12 -9.25 -0.85
C ASP A 40 -12.77 -10.44 -1.77
N LYS A 41 -11.47 -10.69 -1.99
CA LYS A 41 -10.95 -11.88 -2.70
C LYS A 41 -11.19 -13.15 -1.87
N LEU A 42 -11.05 -13.08 -0.54
CA LEU A 42 -11.33 -14.20 0.36
C LEU A 42 -12.82 -14.53 0.45
N LEU A 43 -13.68 -13.50 0.41
CA LEU A 43 -15.15 -13.64 0.49
C LEU A 43 -15.79 -13.95 -0.86
N GLY A 44 -15.04 -13.89 -1.97
CA GLY A 44 -15.56 -14.06 -3.33
C GLY A 44 -16.42 -12.88 -3.81
N LEU A 45 -16.33 -11.72 -3.14
CA LEU A 45 -17.04 -10.47 -3.49
C LEU A 45 -16.13 -9.54 -4.29
N GLN A 46 -15.51 -10.07 -5.34
CA GLN A 46 -14.41 -9.41 -6.04
C GLN A 46 -14.78 -7.98 -6.49
N GLY A 47 -13.96 -7.02 -6.07
CA GLY A 47 -14.12 -5.60 -6.41
C GLY A 47 -14.92 -4.79 -5.39
N ALA A 48 -15.59 -5.44 -4.43
CA ALA A 48 -16.39 -4.75 -3.42
C ALA A 48 -15.54 -3.82 -2.54
N LEU A 49 -14.37 -4.28 -2.09
CA LEU A 49 -13.45 -3.47 -1.29
C LEU A 49 -12.34 -2.84 -2.13
N HIS A 50 -12.21 -3.22 -3.40
CA HIS A 50 -11.31 -2.57 -4.36
C HIS A 50 -11.99 -1.40 -5.11
N SER A 51 -12.82 -0.63 -4.41
CA SER A 51 -13.62 0.47 -4.96
C SER A 51 -13.40 1.76 -4.18
N ILE A 52 -13.22 2.87 -4.88
CA ILE A 52 -13.13 4.21 -4.29
C ILE A 52 -14.43 4.56 -3.56
N ILE A 53 -15.56 4.10 -4.08
CA ILE A 53 -16.87 4.36 -3.47
C ILE A 53 -16.94 3.65 -2.11
N THR A 54 -16.66 2.35 -2.08
CA THR A 54 -16.72 1.57 -0.83
C THR A 54 -15.67 2.02 0.17
N LEU A 55 -14.42 2.19 -0.26
CA LEU A 55 -13.35 2.65 0.64
C LEU A 55 -13.54 4.09 1.09
N GLY A 56 -14.11 4.95 0.24
CA GLY A 56 -14.50 6.31 0.60
C GLY A 56 -15.58 6.33 1.69
N LEU A 57 -16.61 5.48 1.56
CA LEU A 57 -17.64 5.34 2.59
C LEU A 57 -17.06 4.79 3.90
N LEU A 58 -16.25 3.73 3.82
CA LEU A 58 -15.58 3.16 5.00
C LEU A 58 -14.67 4.19 5.68
N GLY A 59 -13.85 4.89 4.91
CA GLY A 59 -13.00 5.97 5.38
C GLY A 59 -13.80 7.10 6.03
N GLY A 60 -14.91 7.51 5.43
CA GLY A 60 -15.83 8.50 5.98
C GLY A 60 -16.44 8.06 7.31
N ILE A 61 -16.85 6.79 7.43
CA ILE A 61 -17.36 6.23 8.70
C ILE A 61 -16.27 6.28 9.76
N VAL A 62 -15.04 5.85 9.45
CA VAL A 62 -13.91 5.88 10.40
C VAL A 62 -13.61 7.32 10.83
N PHE A 63 -13.60 8.25 9.88
CA PHE A 63 -13.37 9.67 10.16
C PHE A 63 -14.43 10.28 11.07
N VAL A 64 -15.71 10.08 10.75
CA VAL A 64 -16.82 10.59 11.57
C VAL A 64 -16.81 9.95 12.95
N ALA A 65 -16.57 8.63 13.02
CA ALA A 65 -16.50 7.91 14.28
C ALA A 65 -15.36 8.44 15.17
N GLU A 66 -14.15 8.60 14.65
CA GLU A 66 -13.03 9.14 15.41
C GLU A 66 -13.32 10.57 15.87
N ARG A 67 -13.81 11.43 14.97
CA ARG A 67 -14.13 12.82 15.27
C ARG A 67 -15.18 12.92 16.38
N TRP A 68 -16.19 12.05 16.39
CA TRP A 68 -17.20 12.03 17.45
C TRP A 68 -16.63 11.56 18.80
N HIS A 69 -15.75 10.56 18.82
CA HIS A 69 -15.25 9.98 20.07
C HIS A 69 -14.07 10.75 20.68
N ARG A 70 -13.27 11.43 19.85
CA ARG A 70 -11.96 11.97 20.27
C ARG A 70 -11.76 13.44 19.91
N ASP A 71 -12.68 14.04 19.16
CA ASP A 71 -12.51 15.38 18.57
C ASP A 71 -11.17 15.53 17.80
N ASP A 72 -10.69 14.44 17.21
CA ASP A 72 -9.48 14.36 16.37
C ASP A 72 -9.75 13.48 15.13
N SER A 73 -8.84 13.46 14.17
CA SER A 73 -8.93 12.69 12.93
C SER A 73 -7.61 12.01 12.55
N THR A 74 -6.65 12.00 13.47
CA THR A 74 -5.30 11.50 13.22
C THR A 74 -5.31 10.03 12.76
N TYR A 75 -6.08 9.16 13.40
CA TYR A 75 -6.13 7.73 13.04
C TYR A 75 -6.87 7.49 11.75
N ALA A 76 -7.96 8.20 11.53
CA ALA A 76 -8.76 8.12 10.33
C ALA A 76 -7.92 8.51 9.12
N ILE A 77 -7.11 9.56 9.20
CA ILE A 77 -6.21 9.95 8.12
C ILE A 77 -5.21 8.82 7.81
N VAL A 78 -4.63 8.19 8.83
CA VAL A 78 -3.71 7.05 8.63
C VAL A 78 -4.44 5.87 7.99
N ILE A 79 -5.60 5.48 8.54
CA ILE A 79 -6.41 4.36 8.04
C ILE A 79 -6.84 4.60 6.59
N ILE A 80 -7.36 5.79 6.27
CA ILE A 80 -7.74 6.20 4.91
C ILE A 80 -6.53 6.10 3.99
N THR A 81 -5.39 6.65 4.41
CA THR A 81 -4.15 6.58 3.61
C THR A 81 -3.76 5.13 3.31
N LEU A 82 -3.83 4.25 4.31
CA LEU A 82 -3.51 2.83 4.14
C LEU A 82 -4.52 2.13 3.21
N LEU A 83 -5.82 2.36 3.38
CA LEU A 83 -6.87 1.81 2.51
C LEU A 83 -6.68 2.23 1.05
N PHE A 84 -6.44 3.52 0.78
CA PHE A 84 -6.27 4.02 -0.58
C PHE A 84 -4.91 3.67 -1.18
N SER A 85 -3.87 3.51 -0.36
CA SER A 85 -2.57 3.02 -0.84
C SER A 85 -2.69 1.62 -1.46
N HIS A 86 -3.58 0.77 -0.95
CA HIS A 86 -3.83 -0.55 -1.52
C HIS A 86 -4.32 -0.45 -2.97
N LEU A 87 -5.34 0.39 -3.22
CA LEU A 87 -5.84 0.61 -4.58
C LEU A 87 -4.77 1.16 -5.52
N LEU A 88 -3.95 2.08 -5.00
CA LEU A 88 -2.84 2.65 -5.77
C LEU A 88 -1.82 1.57 -6.12
N LEU A 89 -1.44 0.71 -5.19
CA LEU A 89 -0.47 -0.36 -5.43
C LEU A 89 -1.00 -1.39 -6.42
N ASP A 90 -2.24 -1.81 -6.31
CA ASP A 90 -2.82 -2.75 -7.28
C ASP A 90 -2.96 -2.13 -8.67
N PHE A 91 -3.30 -0.82 -8.76
CA PHE A 91 -3.29 -0.08 -10.03
C PHE A 91 -1.90 -0.02 -10.66
N LEU A 92 -0.88 0.31 -9.86
CA LEU A 92 0.52 0.35 -10.30
C LEU A 92 1.06 -1.03 -10.67
N ASN A 93 0.55 -2.11 -10.09
CA ASN A 93 0.97 -3.48 -10.39
C ASN A 93 0.25 -4.09 -11.61
N GLY A 94 -0.59 -3.32 -12.30
CA GLY A 94 -1.28 -3.76 -13.50
C GLY A 94 -2.45 -4.71 -13.28
N GLY A 95 -2.94 -4.84 -12.05
CA GLY A 95 -4.20 -5.52 -11.80
C GLY A 95 -5.37 -4.64 -12.25
N PRO A 96 -6.43 -5.19 -12.87
CA PRO A 96 -7.64 -4.41 -13.13
C PRO A 96 -8.36 -4.13 -11.80
N VAL A 97 -8.19 -2.92 -11.28
CA VAL A 97 -8.87 -2.41 -10.06
C VAL A 97 -10.22 -1.81 -10.44
N THR A 98 -11.30 -2.33 -9.86
CA THR A 98 -12.67 -1.86 -10.10
C THR A 98 -13.01 -0.62 -9.28
N PHE A 99 -12.36 0.50 -9.59
CA PHE A 99 -12.48 1.75 -8.83
C PHE A 99 -13.93 2.23 -8.61
N LEU A 100 -14.83 1.95 -9.55
CA LEU A 100 -16.21 2.43 -9.56
C LEU A 100 -17.26 1.37 -9.21
N TYR A 101 -16.86 0.20 -8.71
CA TYR A 101 -17.82 -0.81 -8.26
C TYR A 101 -18.70 -0.26 -7.11
N PRO A 102 -20.03 -0.51 -7.07
CA PRO A 102 -20.83 -1.36 -7.96
C PRO A 102 -21.41 -0.63 -9.19
N LEU A 103 -21.10 0.65 -9.40
CA LEU A 103 -21.62 1.42 -10.56
C LEU A 103 -21.06 0.90 -11.89
N SER A 104 -19.82 0.40 -11.88
CA SER A 104 -19.18 -0.22 -13.03
C SER A 104 -18.30 -1.39 -12.62
N ASN A 105 -18.30 -2.45 -13.45
CA ASN A 105 -17.43 -3.61 -13.31
C ASN A 105 -16.14 -3.49 -14.15
N VAL A 106 -15.88 -2.33 -14.77
CA VAL A 106 -14.64 -2.10 -15.52
C VAL A 106 -13.49 -1.92 -14.53
N GLY A 107 -12.44 -2.72 -14.69
CA GLY A 107 -11.20 -2.57 -13.94
C GLY A 107 -10.13 -1.81 -14.74
N PHE A 108 -9.26 -1.12 -14.01
CA PHE A 108 -8.20 -0.30 -14.57
C PHE A 108 -6.85 -0.64 -13.92
N GLY A 109 -5.79 -0.65 -14.70
CA GLY A 109 -4.42 -0.89 -14.21
C GLY A 109 -3.37 -0.31 -15.17
N LEU A 110 -2.13 -0.21 -14.71
CA LEU A 110 -0.99 0.16 -15.55
C LEU A 110 -0.32 -1.08 -16.14
N THR A 111 0.04 -0.99 -17.41
CA THR A 111 0.89 -1.94 -18.11
C THR A 111 2.23 -1.28 -18.43
N TYR A 112 3.30 -2.07 -18.36
CA TYR A 112 4.66 -1.62 -18.63
C TYR A 112 5.21 -2.40 -19.83
N PRO A 113 4.85 -1.99 -21.07
CA PRO A 113 5.27 -2.69 -22.28
C PRO A 113 6.75 -2.47 -22.63
N THR A 114 7.50 -1.82 -21.74
CA THR A 114 8.91 -1.46 -21.94
C THR A 114 9.76 -2.71 -22.10
N GLU A 115 10.51 -2.77 -23.19
CA GLU A 115 11.40 -3.88 -23.49
C GLU A 115 12.82 -3.36 -23.72
N LEU A 116 13.80 -4.07 -23.14
CA LEU A 116 15.21 -3.93 -23.50
C LEU A 116 15.49 -4.82 -24.71
N VAL A 117 15.76 -4.18 -25.85
CA VAL A 117 16.17 -4.88 -27.06
C VAL A 117 17.70 -4.92 -27.07
N LEU A 118 18.26 -6.12 -26.90
CA LEU A 118 19.68 -6.36 -27.07
C LEU A 118 19.92 -6.82 -28.49
N GLY A 119 20.58 -6.00 -29.30
CA GLY A 119 20.94 -6.37 -30.66
C GLY A 119 22.35 -6.97 -30.74
N ASP A 120 22.58 -7.79 -31.78
CA ASP A 120 23.81 -8.59 -31.95
C ASP A 120 25.02 -7.77 -32.43
N THR A 121 24.86 -6.47 -32.68
CA THR A 121 25.92 -5.57 -33.15
C THR A 121 26.02 -4.30 -32.30
N VAL A 122 27.24 -3.77 -32.16
CA VAL A 122 27.50 -2.52 -31.42
C VAL A 122 26.61 -1.40 -31.97
N GLY A 123 25.74 -0.84 -31.13
CA GLY A 123 24.82 0.26 -31.48
C GLY A 123 23.38 -0.15 -31.81
N THR A 124 23.04 -1.44 -31.76
CA THR A 124 21.67 -1.94 -31.98
C THR A 124 20.89 -2.20 -30.69
N THR A 125 21.46 -1.87 -29.53
CA THR A 125 20.79 -1.94 -28.23
C THR A 125 19.88 -0.73 -28.02
N GLY A 126 18.65 -0.94 -27.56
CA GLY A 126 17.68 0.13 -27.37
C GLY A 126 16.53 -0.23 -26.42
N VAL A 127 15.71 0.77 -26.11
CA VAL A 127 14.50 0.61 -25.30
C VAL A 127 13.29 0.77 -26.20
N ARG A 128 12.42 -0.24 -26.24
CA ARG A 128 11.16 -0.22 -26.98
C ARG A 128 10.00 0.05 -26.01
N ASN A 129 8.99 0.81 -26.46
CA ASN A 129 7.78 1.16 -25.69
C ASN A 129 8.05 1.71 -24.28
N PRO A 130 8.83 2.79 -24.12
CA PRO A 130 9.29 3.25 -22.80
C PRO A 130 8.18 3.78 -21.88
N ALA A 131 6.99 4.05 -22.42
CA ALA A 131 5.89 4.66 -21.68
C ALA A 131 4.93 3.60 -21.09
N PRO A 132 4.54 3.73 -19.81
CA PRO A 132 3.43 2.96 -19.26
C PRO A 132 2.13 3.25 -20.01
N ALA A 133 1.26 2.25 -20.13
CA ALA A 133 -0.05 2.38 -20.75
C ALA A 133 -1.15 1.95 -19.77
N VAL A 134 -2.31 2.61 -19.83
CA VAL A 134 -3.48 2.19 -19.05
C VAL A 134 -4.15 1.03 -19.77
N ALA A 135 -4.37 -0.07 -19.06
CA ALA A 135 -5.18 -1.19 -19.53
C ALA A 135 -6.54 -1.18 -18.82
N THR A 136 -7.57 -1.56 -19.57
CA THR A 136 -8.93 -1.76 -19.08
C THR A 136 -9.31 -3.22 -19.29
N ASP A 137 -9.70 -3.91 -18.23
CA ASP A 137 -10.20 -5.27 -18.32
C ASP A 137 -11.27 -5.49 -17.25
N ALA A 138 -12.18 -6.44 -17.47
CA ALA A 138 -13.05 -6.89 -16.40
C ALA A 138 -12.18 -7.59 -15.33
N PRO A 139 -12.47 -7.42 -14.03
CA PRO A 139 -11.77 -8.18 -13.00
C PRO A 139 -11.99 -9.67 -13.29
N ASN A 140 -10.88 -10.40 -13.45
CA ASN A 140 -10.92 -11.80 -13.81
C ASN A 140 -11.55 -12.58 -12.64
N ARG A 141 -12.77 -13.09 -12.84
CA ARG A 141 -13.55 -13.85 -11.83
C ARG A 141 -12.94 -15.20 -11.46
N SER A 142 -11.89 -15.62 -12.16
CA SER A 142 -11.19 -16.86 -11.82
C SER A 142 -10.46 -16.67 -10.49
N ARG A 143 -10.63 -17.64 -9.58
CA ARG A 143 -9.93 -17.77 -8.29
C ARG A 143 -8.42 -18.03 -8.49
N ALA A 144 -7.79 -17.31 -9.40
CA ALA A 144 -6.38 -17.44 -9.70
C ALA A 144 -5.61 -17.07 -8.44
N ALA A 145 -4.81 -18.02 -7.96
CA ALA A 145 -4.11 -17.94 -6.69
C ALA A 145 -3.40 -16.59 -6.51
N TYR A 146 -3.55 -16.00 -5.33
CA TYR A 146 -2.88 -14.76 -4.96
C TYR A 146 -1.59 -15.09 -4.21
N PRO A 147 -0.42 -14.56 -4.63
CA PRO A 147 0.82 -14.78 -3.92
C PRO A 147 0.77 -14.09 -2.55
N LEU A 148 0.89 -14.87 -1.48
CA LEU A 148 1.00 -14.32 -0.12
C LEU A 148 2.37 -13.65 0.11
N VAL A 149 3.42 -14.22 -0.50
CA VAL A 149 4.81 -13.78 -0.32
C VAL A 149 5.52 -13.87 -1.66
N ASN A 150 6.26 -12.82 -2.03
CA ASN A 150 7.22 -12.84 -3.12
C ASN A 150 8.50 -12.07 -2.72
N GLY A 151 9.49 -11.99 -3.63
CA GLY A 151 10.74 -11.26 -3.37
C GLY A 151 10.55 -9.77 -3.05
N TYR A 152 9.63 -9.07 -3.72
CA TYR A 152 9.30 -7.68 -3.43
C TYR A 152 8.69 -7.51 -2.04
N GLY A 153 7.76 -8.40 -1.67
CA GLY A 153 7.16 -8.44 -0.35
C GLY A 153 8.19 -8.61 0.76
N VAL A 154 9.10 -9.57 0.60
CA VAL A 154 10.21 -9.79 1.55
C VAL A 154 11.10 -8.54 1.65
N LEU A 155 11.49 -7.96 0.51
CA LEU A 155 12.31 -6.74 0.49
C LEU A 155 11.61 -5.55 1.17
N SER A 156 10.30 -5.38 0.95
CA SER A 156 9.53 -4.32 1.59
C SER A 156 9.48 -4.50 3.12
N GLY A 157 9.29 -5.73 3.60
CA GLY A 157 9.34 -6.05 5.03
C GLY A 157 10.71 -5.82 5.65
N LEU A 158 11.79 -6.26 4.99
CA LEU A 158 13.16 -6.01 5.45
C LEU A 158 13.47 -4.51 5.50
N THR A 159 13.05 -3.76 4.48
CA THR A 159 13.22 -2.31 4.42
C THR A 159 12.52 -1.63 5.59
N PHE A 160 11.26 -2.01 5.86
CA PHE A 160 10.51 -1.54 7.03
C PHE A 160 11.28 -1.82 8.33
N LEU A 161 11.73 -3.05 8.54
CA LEU A 161 12.43 -3.45 9.77
C LEU A 161 13.72 -2.65 9.99
N ILE A 162 14.51 -2.43 8.94
CA ILE A 162 15.75 -1.64 9.02
C ILE A 162 15.43 -0.19 9.43
N ILE A 163 14.44 0.43 8.78
CA ILE A 163 14.02 1.80 9.07
C ILE A 163 13.49 1.92 10.50
N TYR A 164 12.61 1.00 10.89
CA TYR A 164 12.00 0.98 12.22
C TYR A 164 13.05 0.76 13.33
N ALA A 165 13.97 -0.19 13.15
CA ALA A 165 15.03 -0.46 14.11
C ALA A 165 15.96 0.75 14.28
N ARG A 166 16.33 1.42 13.18
CA ARG A 166 17.12 2.65 13.22
C ARG A 166 16.40 3.77 13.98
N GLY A 167 15.11 3.98 13.70
CA GLY A 167 14.28 4.97 14.38
C GLY A 167 14.22 4.72 15.89
N SER A 168 13.90 3.49 16.29
CA SER A 168 13.81 3.12 17.70
C SER A 168 15.15 3.22 18.44
N LEU A 169 16.27 2.87 17.79
CA LEU A 169 17.59 3.01 18.38
C LEU A 169 17.96 4.48 18.61
N SER A 170 17.67 5.35 17.65
CA SER A 170 17.94 6.79 17.76
C SER A 170 17.20 7.41 18.95
N GLU A 171 15.93 7.05 19.15
CA GLU A 171 15.11 7.54 20.27
C GLU A 171 15.66 7.08 21.63
N ARG A 172 16.09 5.81 21.73
CA ARG A 172 16.72 5.26 22.95
C ARG A 172 18.04 5.96 23.29
N LEU A 173 18.80 6.37 22.29
CA LEU A 173 20.06 7.09 22.49
C LEU A 173 19.83 8.56 22.87
N SER A 174 18.79 9.21 22.34
CA SER A 174 18.45 10.60 22.73
C SER A 174 17.89 10.70 24.15
N VAL A 175 17.12 9.71 24.60
CA VAL A 175 16.58 9.66 25.98
C VAL A 175 17.66 9.38 27.03
N ARG A 176 18.80 8.80 26.63
CA ARG A 176 19.97 8.55 27.49
C ARG A 176 21.05 9.64 27.41
N GLY A 177 20.74 10.80 26.83
CA GLY A 177 21.64 11.95 26.87
C GLY A 177 21.98 12.35 28.32
N PRO A 178 23.22 12.76 28.61
CA PRO A 178 23.70 12.87 29.98
C PRO A 178 22.90 13.92 30.74
N ASP A 179 22.31 13.52 31.85
CA ASP A 179 22.00 14.43 32.96
C ASP A 179 23.32 15.12 33.32
N ARG A 180 23.53 16.31 32.75
CA ARG A 180 24.59 17.20 33.19
C ARG A 180 24.14 17.72 34.54
N GLU A 181 24.60 17.04 35.58
CA GLU A 181 24.71 17.57 36.94
C GLU A 181 25.30 18.99 36.84
N THR A 182 24.49 19.98 37.22
CA THR A 182 24.92 21.33 37.59
C THR A 182 24.41 21.61 38.98
#